data_AF-A0A3N4SSJ2-F1
#
_entry.id   AF-A0A3N4SSJ2-F1
#
_cell.length_a   1.000
_cell.length_b   1.000
_cell.length_c   1.000
_cell.angle_alpha   90.00
_cell.angle_beta   90.00
_cell.angle_gamma   90.00
#
_symmetry.space_group_name_H-M   'P 1'
#
loop_
_entity.id
_entity.type
_entity.pdbx_description
1 polymer ?
#
loop_
_entity_poly.entity_id
_entity_poly.type
_entity_poly.pdbx_seq_one_letter_code
_entity_poly.pdbx_strand_id
1 'polypeptide(L)' 'MPLRAAEQDQVQLAATAAGKTVDAFMRDAVLHAAHDPFLAALEHAATRAAADRIQHGYAG' A
#
# COMPACT_ATOMS: atom_id res chain seq x y z
N MET A 1 9.92 11.13 -0.30
CA MET A 1 8.93 12.18 -0.66
C MET A 1 8.19 12.55 0.61
N PRO A 2 8.22 13.80 1.08
CA PRO A 2 7.41 14.23 2.21
C PRO A 2 5.91 14.20 1.82
N LEU A 3 5.05 13.96 2.80
CA LEU A 3 3.60 14.04 2.62
C LEU A 3 3.19 15.46 2.23
N ARG A 4 2.25 15.56 1.28
CA ARG A 4 1.57 16.81 0.95
C ARG A 4 0.64 17.20 2.11
N ALA A 5 0.33 18.49 2.25
CA ALA A 5 -0.50 19.00 3.34
C ALA A 5 -1.85 18.23 3.47
N ALA A 6 -2.53 17.98 2.36
CA ALA A 6 -3.77 17.22 2.35
C ALA A 6 -3.61 15.76 2.82
N GLU A 7 -2.45 15.14 2.58
CA GLU A 7 -2.16 13.78 3.05
C GLU A 7 -1.85 13.79 4.55
N GLN A 8 -1.21 14.86 5.06
CA GLN A 8 -1.00 15.04 6.50
C GLN A 8 -2.32 15.21 7.26
N ASP A 9 -3.27 15.97 6.71
CA ASP A 9 -4.61 16.15 7.30
C ASP A 9 -5.37 14.83 7.42
N GLN A 10 -5.29 13.98 6.39
CA GLN A 10 -5.91 12.65 6.40
C GLN A 10 -5.28 11.75 7.46
N VAL A 11 -3.94 11.74 7.57
CA VAL A 11 -3.23 10.96 8.59
C VAL A 11 -3.59 11.46 10.00
N GLN A 12 -3.67 12.77 10.20
CA GLN A 12 -4.06 13.35 11.49
C GLN A 12 -5.50 12.96 11.86
N LEU A 13 -6.43 13.01 10.91
CA LEU A 13 -7.83 12.63 11.14
C LEU A 13 -7.94 11.15 11.47
N ALA A 14 -7.24 10.29 10.73
CA ALA A 14 -7.22 8.85 10.97
C ALA A 14 -6.58 8.48 12.32
N ALA A 15 -5.46 9.11 12.68
CA ALA A 15 -4.83 8.95 13.99
C ALA A 15 -5.76 9.38 15.14
N THR A 16 -6.46 10.51 14.96
CA THR A 16 -7.43 11.03 15.93
C THR A 16 -8.61 10.06 16.09
N ALA A 17 -9.17 9.55 15.00
CA ALA A 17 -10.25 8.56 15.03
C ALA A 17 -9.82 7.24 15.70
N ALA A 18 -8.54 6.87 15.57
CA ALA A 18 -7.95 5.71 16.24
C ALA A 18 -7.54 5.97 17.70
N GLY A 19 -7.68 7.21 18.21
CA GLY A 19 -7.24 7.61 19.55
C GLY A 19 -5.72 7.54 19.74
N LYS A 20 -4.95 7.67 18.68
CA LYS A 20 -3.48 7.53 18.67
C LYS A 20 -2.81 8.84 18.28
N THR A 21 -1.55 8.98 18.67
CA THR A 21 -0.69 10.01 18.07
C THR A 21 -0.40 9.63 16.61
N VAL A 22 -0.09 10.63 15.78
CA VAL A 22 0.27 10.39 14.37
C VAL A 22 1.44 9.41 14.23
N ASP A 23 2.46 9.53 15.08
CA ASP A 23 3.63 8.65 15.05
C ASP A 23 3.27 7.19 15.34
N ALA A 24 2.44 6.96 16.36
CA ALA A 24 1.97 5.63 16.71
C ALA A 24 1.06 5.04 15.63
N PHE A 25 0.17 5.85 15.06
CA PHE A 25 -0.69 5.45 13.95
C PHE A 25 0.14 5.06 12.71
N MET A 26 1.13 5.86 12.34
CA MET A 26 2.01 5.59 11.20
C MET A 26 2.84 4.32 11.43
N ARG A 27 3.38 4.12 12.64
CA ARG A 27 4.11 2.90 12.99
C ARG A 27 3.24 1.66 12.81
N ASP A 28 2.02 1.69 13.34
CA ASP A 28 1.08 0.56 13.22
C ASP A 28 0.66 0.33 11.77
N ALA A 29 0.39 1.40 11.00
CA ALA A 29 0.04 1.30 9.59
C ALA A 29 1.17 0.68 8.76
N VAL A 30 2.43 1.05 9.02
CA VAL A 30 3.60 0.47 8.34
C VAL A 30 3.77 -1.01 8.70
N LEU A 31 3.65 -1.36 9.98
CA LEU A 31 3.73 -2.76 10.41
C LEU A 31 2.60 -3.60 9.82
N HIS A 32 1.38 -3.04 9.75
CA HIS A 32 0.24 -3.72 9.14
C HIS A 32 0.45 -3.91 7.64
N ALA A 33 0.89 -2.87 6.92
CA ALA A 33 1.19 -2.94 5.50
C ALA A 33 2.30 -3.95 5.17
N ALA A 34 3.33 -4.07 6.03
CA ALA A 34 4.40 -5.05 5.85
C ALA A 34 3.93 -6.50 5.98
N HIS A 35 2.79 -6.72 6.63
CA HIS A 35 2.19 -8.04 6.83
C HIS A 35 0.87 -8.22 6.07
N ASP A 36 0.51 -7.29 5.19
CA ASP A 36 -0.78 -7.32 4.50
C ASP A 36 -0.77 -8.43 3.43
N PRO A 37 -1.52 -9.53 3.62
CA PRO A 37 -1.59 -10.61 2.65
C PRO A 37 -2.22 -10.16 1.33
N PHE A 38 -2.99 -9.07 1.33
CA PHE A 38 -3.59 -8.52 0.12
C PHE A 38 -2.55 -7.86 -0.78
N LEU A 39 -1.57 -7.14 -0.21
CA LEU A 39 -0.46 -6.57 -0.97
C LEU A 39 0.37 -7.67 -1.64
N ALA A 40 0.68 -8.74 -0.91
CA ALA A 40 1.38 -9.89 -1.48
C ALA A 40 0.58 -10.57 -2.60
N ALA A 41 -0.74 -10.73 -2.44
CA ALA A 41 -1.60 -11.28 -3.47
C ALA A 41 -1.69 -10.36 -4.70
N LEU A 42 -1.70 -9.04 -4.50
CA LEU A 42 -1.72 -8.04 -5.57
C LEU A 42 -0.41 -8.03 -6.35
N GLU A 43 0.74 -8.09 -5.68
CA GLU A 43 2.04 -8.21 -6.33
C GLU A 43 2.15 -9.51 -7.15
N HIS A 44 1.67 -10.62 -6.59
CA HIS A 44 1.64 -11.90 -7.29
C HIS A 44 0.74 -11.83 -8.55
N ALA A 45 -0.46 -11.24 -8.41
CA ALA A 45 -1.38 -11.05 -9.53
C ALA A 45 -0.81 -10.11 -10.61
N ALA A 46 -0.16 -9.01 -10.21
CA ALA A 46 0.48 -8.08 -11.14
C ALA A 46 1.64 -8.73 -11.89
N THR A 47 2.46 -9.53 -11.20
CA THR A 47 3.56 -10.28 -11.81
C THR A 47 3.04 -11.29 -12.83
N ARG A 48 1.98 -12.03 -12.48
CA ARG A 48 1.33 -12.97 -13.39
C ARG A 48 0.74 -12.28 -14.63
N ALA A 49 0.02 -11.17 -14.43
CA ALA A 49 -0.55 -10.40 -15.53
C ALA A 49 0.52 -9.78 -16.45
N ALA A 50 1.70 -9.45 -15.93
CA ALA A 50 2.84 -9.02 -16.73
C ALA A 50 3.46 -10.18 -17.54
N ALA A 51 3.60 -11.36 -16.93
CA ALA A 51 4.12 -12.56 -17.59
C ALA A 51 3.20 -13.05 -18.72
N ASP A 52 1.88 -13.10 -18.49
CA ASP A 52 0.89 -13.48 -19.50
C ASP A 52 0.97 -12.55 -20.72
N ARG A 53 1.18 -11.24 -20.51
CA ARG A 53 1.30 -10.26 -21.58
C ARG A 53 2.54 -10.47 -22.46
N ILE A 54 3.65 -10.89 -21.87
CA ILE A 54 4.90 -11.20 -22.60
C ILE A 54 4.69 -12.47 -23.45
N GLN A 55 4.03 -13.49 -22.89
CA GLN A 55 3.83 -14.77 -23.57
C GLN A 55 2.91 -14.63 -24.79
N HIS A 56 1.89 -13.78 -24.73
CA HIS A 56 1.05 -13.45 -25.90
C HIS A 56 1.76 -12.63 -26.98
N GLY A 57 2.86 -11.94 -26.66
CA GLY A 57 3.65 -11.16 -27.62
C GLY A 57 4.61 -11.99 -28.48
N TYR A 58 4.99 -13.20 -28.04
CA TYR A 58 5.90 -14.09 -28.77
C TYR A 58 5.17 -15.13 -29.66
N ALA A 59 3.84 -15.17 -29.62
CA ALA A 59 3.02 -16.08 -30.43
C ALA A 59 2.47 -15.42 -31.72
N GLY A 60 3.00 -14.26 -32.12
CA GLY A 60 2.63 -13.50 -33.32
C GLY A 60 3.66 -13.58 -34.42
#